data_AF-A0AA42HKY1-F1
#
_entry.id   AF-A0AA42HKY1-F1
#
_cell.length_a   1.000
_cell.length_b   1.000
_cell.length_c   1.000
_cell.angle_alpha   90.00
_cell.angle_beta   90.00
_cell.angle_gamma   90.00
#
_symmetry.space_group_name_H-M   'P 1'
#
loop_
_entity.id
_entity.type
_entity.pdbx_description
1 polymer ?
#
loop_
_entity_poly.entity_id
_entity_poly.type
_entity_poly.pdbx_seq_one_letter_code
_entity_poly.pdbx_strand_id
1 'polypeptide(L)'
;MVRLDQFTEEHLELSDLWRWQDGVREQAFLVPLATAAGVVPDVSLLLVRALFRLPVGIELQGLLAYDPLGQDVYAVQVLIGPESFSFNKYLPEASFEEVLALADHLGVGTGAVLPVRYSVVRDAVPIRDGHFTLWVGG
;
A
#
# COMPACT_ATOMS: atom_id res chain seq x y z
N MET A 1 11.74 10.76 8.84
CA MET A 1 10.89 11.06 7.67
C MET A 1 11.61 10.58 6.44
N VAL A 2 10.87 10.08 5.44
CA VAL A 2 11.41 9.50 4.21
C VAL A 2 10.60 10.10 3.06
N ARG A 3 11.24 10.44 1.93
CA ARG A 3 10.48 10.87 0.75
C ARG A 3 9.70 9.70 0.16
N LEU A 4 8.46 9.93 -0.29
CA LEU A 4 7.61 8.87 -0.82
C LEU A 4 8.21 8.18 -2.06
N ASP A 5 8.87 8.93 -2.94
CA ASP A 5 9.55 8.42 -4.15
C ASP A 5 10.85 7.66 -3.85
N GLN A 6 11.33 7.71 -2.60
CA GLN A 6 12.52 7.00 -2.13
C GLN A 6 12.16 5.92 -1.09
N PHE A 7 10.87 5.68 -0.87
CA PHE A 7 10.41 4.71 0.12
C PHE A 7 10.56 3.29 -0.44
N THR A 8 11.19 2.43 0.35
CA THR A 8 11.58 1.06 -0.03
C THR A 8 11.24 0.08 1.09
N GLU A 9 11.39 -1.22 0.83
CA GLU A 9 11.14 -2.26 1.84
C GLU A 9 11.95 -2.07 3.13
N GLU A 10 13.21 -1.62 3.04
CA GLU A 10 14.06 -1.38 4.22
C GLU A 10 13.44 -0.35 5.18
N HIS A 11 12.68 0.60 4.65
CA HIS A 11 12.03 1.62 5.46
C HIS A 11 10.85 1.04 6.26
N LEU A 12 10.22 -0.06 5.82
CA LEU A 12 9.15 -0.72 6.56
C LEU A 12 9.61 -1.23 7.94
N GLU A 13 10.91 -1.49 8.12
CA GLU A 13 11.48 -1.90 9.40
C GLU A 13 11.53 -0.77 10.43
N LEU A 14 11.36 0.49 10.00
CA LEU A 14 11.37 1.65 10.89
C LEU A 14 10.03 1.83 11.62
N SER A 15 8.92 1.41 11.01
CA SER A 15 7.59 1.43 11.62
C SER A 15 6.56 0.66 10.79
N ASP A 16 5.57 0.09 11.48
CA ASP A 16 4.36 -0.46 10.85
C ASP A 16 3.31 0.60 10.50
N LEU A 17 3.48 1.84 10.98
CA LEU A 17 2.56 2.94 10.78
C LEU A 17 3.25 4.20 10.29
N TRP A 18 2.62 4.82 9.30
CA TRP A 18 3.12 6.02 8.66
C TRP A 18 1.99 7.01 8.45
N ARG A 19 2.28 8.29 8.62
CA ARG A 19 1.43 9.37 8.13
C ARG A 19 2.03 9.98 6.89
N TRP A 20 1.15 10.39 6.00
CA TRP A 20 1.48 11.34 4.95
C TRP A 20 1.66 12.73 5.57
N GLN A 21 2.74 13.43 5.22
CA GLN A 21 2.92 14.85 5.51
C GLN A 21 2.80 15.64 4.20
N ASP A 22 1.95 16.67 4.20
CA ASP A 22 1.52 17.43 3.02
C ASP A 22 2.64 17.78 2.03
N GLY A 23 2.31 17.64 0.74
CA GLY A 23 3.16 17.88 -0.42
C GLY A 23 2.64 17.16 -1.68
N VAL A 24 3.01 17.64 -2.87
CA VAL A 24 2.85 16.88 -4.14
C VAL A 24 3.74 15.62 -4.10
N ARG A 25 3.50 14.56 -4.88
CA ARG A 25 4.23 13.27 -4.79
C ARG A 25 5.76 13.43 -4.74
N GLU A 26 6.34 14.38 -5.50
CA GLU A 26 7.80 14.62 -5.49
C GLU A 26 8.33 15.30 -4.20
N GLN A 27 7.42 15.89 -3.42
CA GLN A 27 7.67 16.61 -2.16
C GLN A 27 6.93 15.95 -0.97
N ALA A 28 6.33 14.78 -1.18
CA ALA A 28 5.58 14.07 -0.16
C ALA A 28 6.55 13.31 0.74
N PHE A 29 6.35 13.44 2.05
CA PHE A 29 7.15 12.74 3.05
C PHE A 29 6.27 11.79 3.85
N LEU A 30 6.82 10.61 4.12
CA LEU A 30 6.29 9.66 5.08
C LEU A 30 6.98 9.84 6.42
N VAL A 31 6.18 9.98 7.46
CA VAL A 31 6.65 10.12 8.84
C VAL A 31 6.22 8.89 9.63
N PRO A 32 7.15 8.15 10.24
CA PRO A 32 6.81 6.97 11.02
C PRO A 32 6.04 7.38 12.28
N LEU A 33 5.04 6.60 12.64
CA LEU A 33 4.25 6.73 13.86
C LEU A 33 4.63 5.59 14.81
N ALA A 34 4.76 5.89 16.10
CA ALA A 34 5.12 4.87 17.08
C ALA A 34 3.94 3.97 17.49
N THR A 35 2.70 4.47 17.45
CA THR A 35 1.48 3.72 17.83
C THR A 35 0.25 4.26 17.10
N ALA A 36 -0.81 3.44 17.01
CA ALA A 36 -2.14 3.90 16.63
C ALA A 36 -2.71 4.98 17.56
N ALA A 37 -2.28 5.02 18.83
CA ALA A 37 -2.68 6.08 19.76
C ALA A 37 -1.99 7.43 19.46
N GLY A 38 -0.90 7.43 18.69
CA GLY A 38 -0.28 8.62 18.12
C GLY A 38 -1.00 9.14 16.86
N VAL A 39 -2.07 8.46 16.43
CA VAL A 39 -2.98 8.95 15.39
C VAL A 39 -3.77 10.11 15.97
N VAL A 40 -3.29 11.30 15.67
CA VAL A 40 -3.93 12.58 16.01
C VAL A 40 -5.38 12.54 15.48
N PRO A 41 -6.37 13.12 16.19
CA PRO A 41 -7.77 13.17 15.75
C PRO A 41 -8.03 13.77 14.36
N ASP A 42 -7.00 14.27 13.66
CA ASP A 42 -7.08 14.92 12.35
C ASP A 42 -6.36 14.14 11.22
N VAL A 43 -5.90 12.91 11.45
CA VAL A 43 -5.26 12.12 10.38
C VAL A 43 -6.33 11.52 9.47
N SER A 44 -6.52 12.13 8.30
CA SER A 44 -7.47 11.68 7.27
C SER A 44 -7.06 10.39 6.56
N LEU A 45 -5.78 10.00 6.64
CA LEU A 45 -5.26 8.79 5.99
C LEU A 45 -4.06 8.22 6.77
N LEU A 46 -4.15 6.93 7.11
CA LEU A 46 -3.05 6.15 7.68
C LEU A 46 -2.45 5.23 6.64
N LEU A 47 -1.13 5.20 6.58
CA LEU A 47 -0.39 4.23 5.80
C LEU A 47 0.09 3.13 6.74
N VAL A 48 -0.35 1.89 6.50
CA VAL A 48 -0.08 0.77 7.41
C VAL A 48 0.69 -0.32 6.68
N ARG A 49 1.72 -0.88 7.31
CA ARG A 49 2.47 -2.00 6.76
C ARG A 49 1.56 -3.21 6.57
N ALA A 50 1.60 -3.79 5.38
CA ALA A 50 0.89 -5.02 5.07
C ALA A 50 1.75 -5.99 4.25
N LEU A 51 1.39 -7.26 4.40
CA LEU A 51 1.80 -8.33 3.50
C LEU A 51 0.71 -8.55 2.47
N PHE A 52 1.13 -8.61 1.21
CA PHE A 52 0.29 -8.78 0.04
C PHE A 52 0.55 -10.16 -0.56
N ARG A 53 -0.47 -11.01 -0.59
CA ARG A 53 -0.39 -12.36 -1.15
C ARG A 53 -1.10 -12.41 -2.49
N LEU A 54 -0.34 -12.75 -3.52
CA LEU A 54 -0.86 -12.99 -4.86
C LEU A 54 -1.36 -14.43 -5.01
N PRO A 55 -2.30 -14.72 -5.94
CA PRO A 55 -2.83 -16.07 -6.16
C PRO A 55 -1.76 -17.11 -6.53
N VAL A 56 -0.69 -16.66 -7.18
CA VAL A 56 0.46 -17.48 -7.58
C VAL A 56 1.38 -17.85 -6.41
N GLY A 57 1.03 -17.48 -5.18
CA GLY A 57 1.78 -17.79 -3.97
C GLY A 57 2.93 -16.82 -3.66
N ILE A 58 3.12 -15.79 -4.49
CA ILE A 58 4.08 -14.72 -4.24
C ILE A 58 3.58 -13.86 -3.07
N GLU A 59 4.46 -13.61 -2.10
CA GLU A 59 4.23 -12.67 -1.00
C GLU A 59 5.09 -11.43 -1.22
N LEU A 60 4.46 -10.27 -1.11
CA LEU A 60 5.06 -8.95 -1.27
C LEU A 60 4.75 -8.11 -0.03
N GLN A 61 5.44 -6.99 0.14
CA GLN A 61 5.24 -6.10 1.28
C GLN A 61 4.98 -4.68 0.80
N GLY A 62 4.43 -3.86 1.67
CA GLY A 62 4.34 -2.42 1.44
C GLY A 62 3.33 -1.76 2.36
N LEU A 63 2.65 -0.74 1.85
CA LEU A 63 1.76 0.12 2.64
C LEU A 63 0.34 0.05 2.10
N LEU A 64 -0.64 -0.01 3.00
CA LEU A 64 -2.05 0.17 2.70
C LEU A 64 -2.50 1.56 3.15
N ALA A 65 -3.25 2.26 2.31
CA ALA A 65 -3.86 3.54 2.64
C ALA A 65 -5.24 3.29 3.26
N TYR A 66 -5.30 3.37 4.58
CA TYR A 66 -6.48 3.17 5.40
C TYR A 66 -7.08 4.50 5.83
N ASP A 67 -8.38 4.64 5.63
CA ASP A 67 -9.18 5.70 6.22
C ASP A 67 -9.83 5.20 7.51
N PRO A 68 -9.41 5.74 8.68
CA PRO A 68 -9.98 5.34 9.95
C PRO A 68 -11.45 5.72 10.13
N LEU A 69 -11.93 6.78 9.47
CA LEU A 69 -13.31 7.26 9.57
C LEU A 69 -14.24 6.40 8.73
N GLY A 70 -13.87 6.15 7.47
CA GLY A 70 -14.60 5.28 6.55
C GLY A 70 -14.43 3.79 6.83
N GLN A 71 -13.42 3.42 7.64
CA GLN A 71 -12.98 2.04 7.89
C GLN A 71 -12.70 1.26 6.61
N ASP A 72 -12.01 1.91 5.67
CA ASP A 72 -11.86 1.41 4.32
C ASP A 72 -10.41 1.57 3.82
N VAL A 73 -10.00 0.68 2.94
CA VAL A 73 -8.70 0.72 2.26
C VAL A 73 -8.92 1.25 0.86
N TYR A 74 -8.29 2.37 0.54
CA TYR A 74 -8.49 3.07 -0.74
C TYR A 74 -7.38 2.79 -1.74
N ALA A 75 -6.18 2.59 -1.24
CA ALA A 75 -5.03 2.30 -2.07
C ALA A 75 -4.06 1.34 -1.37
N VAL A 76 -3.23 0.67 -2.15
CA VAL A 76 -2.11 -0.12 -1.65
C VAL A 76 -0.87 0.21 -2.49
N GLN A 77 0.29 0.23 -1.85
CA GLN A 77 1.60 0.38 -2.46
C GLN A 77 2.38 -0.90 -2.16
N VAL A 78 2.82 -1.58 -3.21
CA VAL A 78 3.69 -2.74 -3.14
C VAL A 78 5.12 -2.28 -3.40
N LEU A 79 6.08 -2.82 -2.65
CA LEU A 79 7.50 -2.49 -2.74
C LEU A 79 8.28 -3.75 -3.15
N ILE A 80 9.18 -3.61 -4.13
CA ILE A 80 10.10 -4.67 -4.57
C ILE A 80 11.48 -4.03 -4.79
N GLY A 81 12.38 -4.18 -3.81
CA GLY A 81 13.67 -3.51 -3.84
C GLY A 81 13.52 -1.98 -3.96
N PRO A 82 14.06 -1.34 -5.02
CA PRO A 82 13.93 0.10 -5.24
C PRO A 82 12.62 0.52 -5.93
N GLU A 83 11.82 -0.44 -6.41
CA GLU A 83 10.61 -0.16 -7.17
C GLU A 83 9.38 -0.15 -6.27
N SER A 84 8.41 0.70 -6.64
CA SER A 84 7.13 0.79 -5.94
C SER A 84 5.99 0.78 -6.95
N PHE A 85 4.98 -0.03 -6.69
CA PHE A 85 3.79 -0.13 -7.52
C PHE A 85 2.57 0.30 -6.72
N SER A 86 1.82 1.29 -7.20
CA SER A 86 0.73 1.90 -6.44
C SER A 86 -0.62 1.69 -7.10
N PHE A 87 -1.58 1.20 -6.33
CA PHE A 87 -2.92 0.90 -6.81
C PHE A 87 -3.94 1.66 -5.99
N ASN A 88 -4.81 2.41 -6.63
CA ASN A 88 -5.88 3.18 -6.01
C ASN A 88 -7.22 2.83 -6.64
N LYS A 89 -8.17 2.33 -5.84
CA LYS A 89 -9.46 1.86 -6.34
C LYS A 89 -10.34 2.96 -6.95
N TYR A 90 -10.01 4.23 -6.69
CA TYR A 90 -10.68 5.40 -7.26
C TYR A 90 -9.96 5.96 -8.50
N LEU A 91 -8.78 5.44 -8.85
CA LEU A 91 -8.02 5.79 -10.04
C LEU A 91 -7.70 4.51 -10.84
N PRO A 92 -8.72 3.86 -11.43
CA PRO A 92 -8.56 2.56 -12.06
C PRO A 92 -7.61 2.58 -13.26
N GLU A 93 -7.60 3.66 -14.05
CA GLU A 93 -6.72 3.79 -15.22
C GLU A 93 -5.24 3.84 -14.81
N ALA A 94 -4.90 4.69 -13.84
CA ALA A 94 -3.53 4.77 -13.31
C ALA A 94 -3.11 3.46 -12.63
N SER A 95 -4.03 2.82 -11.91
CA SER A 95 -3.78 1.53 -11.26
C SER A 95 -3.57 0.40 -12.28
N PHE A 96 -4.20 0.47 -13.45
CA PHE A 96 -4.05 -0.53 -14.49
C PHE A 96 -2.63 -0.55 -15.07
N GLU A 97 -2.06 0.62 -15.35
CA GLU A 97 -0.66 0.74 -15.81
C GLU A 97 0.31 0.13 -14.79
N GLU A 98 0.09 0.42 -13.50
CA GLU A 98 0.88 -0.10 -12.39
C GLU A 98 0.72 -1.63 -12.24
N VAL A 99 -0.47 -2.18 -12.51
CA VAL A 99 -0.70 -3.65 -12.51
C VAL A 99 0.06 -4.33 -13.63
N LEU A 100 0.03 -3.75 -14.84
CA LEU A 100 0.79 -4.29 -15.97
C LEU A 100 2.29 -4.26 -15.68
N ALA A 101 2.79 -3.16 -15.11
CA ALA A 101 4.19 -3.02 -14.74
C ALA A 101 4.61 -4.03 -13.66
N LEU A 102 3.78 -4.23 -12.62
CA LEU A 102 4.03 -5.23 -11.60
C LEU A 102 4.03 -6.65 -12.19
N ALA A 103 3.08 -6.96 -13.07
CA ALA A 103 2.98 -8.29 -13.65
C ALA A 103 4.15 -8.62 -14.58
N ASP A 104 4.59 -7.64 -15.38
CA ASP A 104 5.80 -7.75 -16.20
C ASP A 104 7.04 -7.96 -15.33
N HIS A 105 7.19 -7.17 -14.25
CA HIS A 105 8.27 -7.32 -13.28
C HIS A 105 8.31 -8.74 -12.66
N LEU A 106 7.15 -9.28 -12.29
CA LEU A 106 7.03 -10.61 -11.69
C LEU A 106 7.08 -11.75 -12.71
N GLY A 107 7.04 -11.46 -14.01
CA GLY A 107 6.96 -12.45 -15.08
C GLY A 107 5.68 -13.30 -15.04
N VAL A 108 4.57 -12.73 -14.56
CA VAL A 108 3.28 -13.43 -14.42
C VAL A 108 2.25 -12.91 -15.43
N GLY A 109 1.41 -13.80 -15.94
CA GLY A 109 0.28 -13.41 -16.78
C GLY A 109 -0.76 -12.63 -15.97
N THR A 110 -1.26 -11.51 -16.50
CA THR A 110 -2.17 -10.59 -15.80
C THR A 110 -3.61 -11.10 -15.63
N GLY A 111 -3.96 -12.21 -16.27
CA GLY A 111 -5.17 -13.00 -16.00
C GLY A 111 -6.43 -12.23 -15.59
N ALA A 112 -6.80 -11.14 -16.28
CA ALA A 112 -7.98 -10.28 -16.06
C ALA A 112 -8.21 -9.68 -14.64
N VAL A 113 -7.64 -10.22 -13.58
CA VAL A 113 -7.81 -9.74 -12.21
C VAL A 113 -6.57 -10.16 -11.40
N LEU A 114 -5.91 -9.21 -10.74
CA LEU A 114 -4.88 -9.52 -9.74
C LEU A 114 -5.49 -9.31 -8.34
N PRO A 115 -6.19 -10.29 -7.76
CA PRO A 115 -6.72 -10.15 -6.42
C PRO A 115 -5.56 -10.22 -5.43
N VAL A 116 -5.32 -9.12 -4.73
CA VAL A 116 -4.30 -9.02 -3.69
C VAL A 116 -4.98 -9.25 -2.34
N ARG A 117 -4.63 -10.34 -1.65
CA ARG A 117 -5.02 -10.50 -0.24
C ARG A 117 -4.04 -9.70 0.60
N TYR A 118 -4.54 -8.85 1.48
CA TYR A 118 -3.68 -8.15 2.42
C TYR A 118 -3.91 -8.68 3.84
N SER A 119 -2.81 -8.85 4.56
CA SER A 119 -2.80 -9.05 6.00
C SER A 119 -2.02 -7.91 6.62
N VAL A 120 -2.66 -7.19 7.55
CA VAL A 120 -2.02 -6.10 8.28
C VAL A 120 -1.13 -6.68 9.36
N VAL A 121 0.06 -6.12 9.57
CA VAL A 121 0.91 -6.53 10.68
C VAL A 121 0.16 -6.25 11.98
N ARG A 122 -0.11 -7.32 12.75
CA ARG A 122 -0.90 -7.25 13.97
C ARG A 122 -0.21 -6.33 14.98
N ASP A 123 -1.02 -5.65 15.78
CA ASP A 123 -0.65 -4.69 16.83
C ASP A 123 -0.43 -3.23 16.37
N ALA A 124 -0.34 -2.97 15.06
CA ALA A 124 -0.26 -1.61 14.52
C ALA A 124 -1.61 -0.87 14.64
N VAL A 125 -2.68 -1.36 14.00
CA VAL A 125 -4.06 -0.85 14.05
C VAL A 125 -4.99 -2.07 13.88
N PRO A 126 -6.17 -2.14 14.52
CA PRO A 126 -7.12 -3.26 14.37
C PRO A 126 -7.84 -3.22 13.00
N ILE A 127 -7.08 -3.33 11.92
CA ILE A 127 -7.60 -3.46 10.55
C ILE A 127 -7.82 -4.94 10.28
N ARG A 128 -9.01 -5.28 9.76
CA ARG A 128 -9.31 -6.66 9.37
C ARG A 128 -8.56 -7.00 8.09
N ASP A 129 -8.05 -8.22 8.00
CA ASP A 129 -7.56 -8.79 6.75
C ASP A 129 -8.65 -8.70 5.68
N GLY A 130 -8.23 -8.44 4.44
CA GLY A 130 -9.16 -8.18 3.36
C GLY A 130 -8.59 -8.53 1.99
N HIS A 131 -9.38 -8.18 0.97
CA HIS A 131 -8.98 -8.31 -0.42
C HIS A 131 -8.99 -6.94 -1.08
N PHE A 132 -7.98 -6.69 -1.88
CA PHE A 132 -7.91 -5.57 -2.81
C PHE A 132 -7.96 -6.15 -4.21
N THR A 133 -9.12 -6.05 -4.86
CA THR A 133 -9.32 -6.61 -6.19
C THR A 133 -8.90 -5.58 -7.23
N LEU A 134 -7.85 -5.90 -7.99
CA LEU A 134 -7.42 -5.11 -9.13
C LEU A 134 -8.10 -5.66 -10.37
N TRP A 135 -9.10 -4.94 -10.90
CA TRP A 135 -9.74 -5.29 -12.16
C TRP A 135 -8.82 -4.89 -13.31
N VAL A 136 -8.36 -5.86 -14.08
CA VAL A 136 -7.67 -5.68 -15.36
C VAL A 136 -8.78 -5.79 -16.39
N GLY A 137 -9.29 -4.65 -16.88
CA GLY A 137 -10.44 -4.60 -17.79
C GLY A 137 -10.33 -5.63 -18.93
N GLY A 138 -11.47 -6.26 -19.25
CA GLY A 138 -11.63 -7.22 -20.36
C GLY A 138 -11.93 -6.56 -21.69
#